data_AF-A0A7J7KPC2-F1
#
_entry.id   AF-A0A7J7KPC2-F1
#
_cell.length_a   1.000
_cell.length_b   1.000
_cell.length_c   1.000
_cell.angle_alpha   90.00
_cell.angle_beta   90.00
_cell.angle_gamma   90.00
#
_symmetry.space_group_name_H-M   'P 1'
#
loop_
_entity.id
_entity.type
_entity.pdbx_description
1 polymer ?
#
loop_
_entity_poly.entity_id
_entity_poly.type
_entity_poly.pdbx_seq_one_letter_code
_entity_poly.pdbx_strand_id
1 'polypeptide(L)'
;MAQESTRKVLITLLDDIELLSKELFELATSAQANRLATKGGTSKVSQVLDALVAQNEKFHGMLKTAEEQSVVQLRIDSLNTELDKKNGEILSLQKSLKDAETVLASSVFDAKKKLASIKKAEEKAVTAEDLIRFAHRISSSGAVAAPPTWAPGDPSRRPYPTDTDMRQGLMAKDFDKLRETMLNQTSHSQASQSTPVTTPLSDSQNTGLYSYSFQAQSALDTPNFMSATRNHPMNIKQSNDVEIMSQSDTSSSSSSDEQ
;
A
#
# COMPACT_ATOMS: atom_id res chain seq x y z
N MET A 1 12.53 43.89 33.83
CA MET A 1 12.37 45.01 32.88
C MET A 1 12.60 44.43 31.50
N ALA A 2 11.56 44.35 30.66
CA ALA A 2 11.71 43.83 29.31
C ALA A 2 12.67 44.76 28.56
N GLN A 3 13.84 44.26 28.18
CA GLN A 3 14.76 45.03 27.36
C GLN A 3 14.03 45.37 26.06
N GLU A 4 13.84 46.66 25.80
CA GLU A 4 13.31 47.12 24.53
C GLU A 4 14.22 46.63 23.40
N SER A 5 13.63 46.19 22.30
CA SER A 5 14.39 45.69 21.15
C SER A 5 15.43 46.73 20.72
N THR A 6 16.68 46.31 20.47
CA THR A 6 17.77 47.17 19.99
C THR A 6 17.35 48.05 18.82
N ARG A 7 16.47 47.52 17.95
CA ARG A 7 15.84 48.26 16.85
C ARG A 7 14.99 49.45 17.34
N LYS A 8 14.14 49.25 18.34
CA LYS A 8 13.30 50.30 18.90
C LYS A 8 14.14 51.38 19.56
N VAL A 9 15.17 50.98 20.31
CA VAL A 9 16.12 51.89 20.96
C VAL A 9 16.91 52.72 19.93
N LEU A 10 17.36 52.11 18.83
CA LEU A 10 18.01 52.84 17.73
C LEU A 10 17.09 53.87 17.07
N ILE A 11 15.81 53.55 16.89
CA ILE A 11 14.81 54.46 16.29
C ILE A 11 14.55 55.64 17.23
N THR A 12 14.29 55.39 18.52
CA THR A 12 14.02 56.47 19.48
C THR A 12 15.22 57.41 19.63
N LEU A 13 16.44 56.86 19.59
CA LEU A 13 17.64 57.66 19.70
C LEU A 13 17.91 58.50 18.44
N LEU A 14 17.51 58.01 17.27
CA LEU A 14 17.55 58.77 16.02
C LEU A 14 16.53 59.92 16.05
N ASP A 15 15.32 59.66 16.54
CA ASP A 15 14.27 60.67 16.70
C ASP A 15 14.72 61.77 17.70
N ASP A 16 15.39 61.39 18.79
CA ASP A 16 15.97 62.32 19.77
C ASP A 16 17.07 63.20 19.15
N ILE A 17 17.95 62.61 18.32
CA ILE A 17 18.98 63.34 17.58
C ILE A 17 18.34 64.32 16.58
N GLU A 18 17.27 63.89 15.88
CA GLU A 18 16.51 64.75 14.98
C GLU A 18 15.89 65.94 15.74
N LEU A 19 15.26 65.70 16.89
CA LEU A 19 14.67 66.74 17.73
C LEU A 19 15.73 67.75 18.22
N LEU A 20 16.86 67.28 18.75
CA LEU A 20 17.96 68.14 19.19
C LEU A 20 18.56 68.93 18.03
N SER A 21 18.65 68.35 16.83
CA SER A 21 19.12 69.06 15.65
C SER A 21 18.17 70.20 15.23
N LYS A 22 16.85 69.97 15.29
CA LYS A 22 15.82 71.00 15.03
C LYS A 22 15.91 72.13 16.04
N GLU A 23 16.03 71.81 17.33
CA GLU A 23 16.22 72.81 18.39
C GLU A 23 17.50 73.62 18.19
N LEU A 24 18.60 72.98 17.76
CA LEU A 24 19.86 73.67 17.45
C LEU A 24 19.69 74.63 16.27
N PHE A 25 19.03 74.21 15.19
CA PHE A 25 18.75 75.07 14.03
C PHE A 25 17.81 76.24 14.39
N GLU A 26 16.83 76.02 15.25
CA GLU A 26 15.91 77.07 15.70
C GLU A 26 16.61 78.08 16.63
N LEU A 27 17.51 77.62 17.50
CA LEU A 27 18.38 78.46 18.32
C LEU A 27 19.41 79.22 17.47
N ALA A 28 19.96 78.63 16.42
CA ALA A 28 20.90 79.29 15.51
C ALA A 28 20.19 80.38 14.68
N THR A 29 18.99 80.10 14.18
CA THR A 29 18.19 81.05 13.40
C THR A 29 17.68 82.19 14.27
N SER A 30 17.22 81.90 15.49
CA SER A 30 16.81 82.92 16.46
C SER A 30 17.98 83.74 17.01
N ALA A 31 19.16 83.15 17.20
CA ALA A 31 20.38 83.89 17.55
C ALA A 31 20.84 84.83 16.42
N GLN A 32 20.68 84.43 15.15
CA GLN A 32 20.98 85.26 13.99
C GLN A 32 19.99 86.43 13.83
N ALA A 33 18.72 86.21 14.18
CA ALA A 33 17.71 87.27 14.28
C ALA A 33 17.95 88.22 15.49
N ASN A 34 18.65 87.76 16.52
CA ASN A 34 18.78 88.44 17.82
C ASN A 34 20.23 88.86 18.13
N ARG A 35 20.99 89.32 17.12
CA ARG A 35 22.40 89.77 17.16
C ARG A 35 22.75 90.81 18.26
N LEU A 36 21.82 91.20 19.13
CA LEU A 36 22.02 92.21 20.19
C LEU A 36 21.71 91.76 21.63
N ALA A 37 21.28 90.52 21.89
CA ALA A 37 20.78 90.18 23.24
C ALA A 37 21.33 88.86 23.83
N THR A 38 22.19 89.05 24.83
CA THR A 38 22.38 88.22 26.03
C THR A 38 23.34 87.01 25.98
N LYS A 39 24.29 87.01 26.95
CA LYS A 39 25.18 85.91 27.37
C LYS A 39 24.47 84.57 27.70
N GLY A 40 23.14 84.51 27.68
CA GLY A 40 22.34 83.31 27.97
C GLY A 40 22.06 82.42 26.76
N GLY A 41 22.05 82.98 25.53
CA GLY A 41 21.82 82.21 24.30
C GLY A 41 22.97 81.25 23.97
N THR A 42 24.21 81.68 24.22
CA THR A 42 25.42 80.87 24.03
C THR A 42 25.49 79.67 24.98
N SER A 43 24.92 79.79 26.19
CA SER A 43 24.86 78.69 27.16
C SER A 43 23.87 77.60 26.72
N LYS A 44 22.69 77.98 26.21
CA LYS A 44 21.69 77.03 25.69
C LYS A 44 22.19 76.31 24.43
N VAL A 45 22.86 77.03 23.52
CA VAL A 45 23.49 76.42 22.35
C VAL A 45 24.57 75.43 22.75
N SER A 46 25.42 75.76 23.73
CA SER A 46 26.43 74.83 24.26
C SER A 46 25.78 73.58 24.86
N GLN A 47 24.72 73.72 25.66
CA GLN A 47 24.02 72.58 26.27
C GLN A 47 23.37 71.65 25.25
N VAL A 48 22.75 72.19 24.19
CA VAL A 48 22.15 71.38 23.11
C VAL A 48 23.25 70.67 22.31
N LEU A 49 24.39 71.31 22.10
CA LEU A 49 25.52 70.72 21.39
C LEU A 49 26.17 69.59 22.22
N ASP A 50 26.35 69.79 23.52
CA ASP A 50 26.85 68.75 24.45
C ASP A 50 25.86 67.57 24.54
N ALA A 51 24.55 67.84 24.58
CA ALA A 51 23.51 66.81 24.56
C ALA A 51 23.49 66.04 23.23
N LEU A 52 23.70 66.72 22.10
CA LEU A 52 23.78 66.10 20.77
C LEU A 52 25.01 65.18 20.66
N VAL A 53 26.17 65.62 21.15
CA VAL A 53 27.39 64.79 21.18
C VAL A 53 27.17 63.55 22.05
N ALA A 54 26.59 63.72 23.25
CA ALA A 54 26.31 62.60 24.14
C ALA A 54 25.30 61.59 23.56
N GLN A 55 24.26 62.05 22.85
CA GLN A 55 23.32 61.14 22.17
C GLN A 55 23.94 60.47 20.95
N ASN A 56 24.80 61.16 20.20
CA ASN A 56 25.52 60.58 19.07
C ASN A 56 26.50 59.47 19.53
N GLU A 57 27.19 59.66 20.66
CA GLU A 57 28.04 58.61 21.25
C GLU A 57 27.23 57.38 21.67
N LYS A 58 26.06 57.58 22.29
CA LYS A 58 25.15 56.48 22.62
C LYS A 58 24.64 55.77 21.37
N PHE A 59 24.38 56.49 20.28
CA PHE A 59 23.91 55.92 19.02
C PHE A 59 24.98 55.05 18.38
N HIS A 60 26.23 55.52 18.35
CA HIS A 60 27.35 54.71 17.90
C HIS A 60 27.57 53.47 18.78
N GLY A 61 27.43 53.59 20.10
CA GLY A 61 27.50 52.46 21.02
C GLY A 61 26.43 51.40 20.72
N MET A 62 25.18 51.83 20.49
CA MET A 62 24.08 50.94 20.13
C MET A 62 24.26 50.31 18.74
N LEU A 63 24.77 51.06 17.77
CA LEU A 63 25.08 50.55 16.44
C LEU A 63 26.10 49.41 16.50
N LYS A 64 27.16 49.56 17.31
CA LYS A 64 28.15 48.51 17.53
C LYS A 64 27.52 47.25 18.14
N THR A 65 26.66 47.40 19.15
CA THR A 65 25.96 46.24 19.72
C THR A 65 25.00 45.58 18.74
N ALA A 66 24.39 46.34 17.83
CA ALA A 66 23.52 45.80 16.78
C ALA A 66 24.33 45.01 15.72
N GLU A 67 25.54 45.45 15.40
CA GLU A 67 26.47 44.71 14.54
C GLU A 67 26.87 43.37 15.18
N GLU A 68 27.23 43.38 16.46
CA GLU A 68 27.54 42.16 17.22
C GLU A 68 26.33 41.20 17.24
N GLN A 69 25.12 41.72 17.46
CA GLN A 69 23.88 40.94 17.40
C GLN A 69 23.62 40.37 15.99
N SER A 70 23.95 41.11 14.93
CA SER A 70 23.81 40.63 13.55
C SER A 70 24.72 39.43 13.26
N VAL A 71 25.97 39.48 13.72
CA VAL A 71 26.92 38.36 13.58
C VAL A 71 26.42 37.12 14.33
N VAL A 72 25.91 37.30 15.55
CA VAL A 72 25.33 36.21 16.33
C VAL A 72 24.10 35.62 15.64
N GLN A 73 23.24 36.47 15.07
CA GLN A 73 22.05 36.02 14.35
C GLN A 73 22.42 35.17 13.12
N LEU A 74 23.41 35.61 12.33
CA LEU A 74 23.92 34.80 11.21
C LEU A 74 24.44 33.44 11.67
N ARG A 75 25.08 33.39 12.85
CA ARG A 75 25.54 32.12 13.41
C ARG A 75 24.38 31.23 13.85
N ILE A 76 23.33 31.80 14.44
CA ILE A 76 22.10 31.09 14.80
C ILE A 76 21.44 30.51 13.56
N ASP A 77 21.31 31.30 12.49
CA ASP A 77 20.68 30.85 11.25
C ASP A 77 21.50 29.72 10.58
N SER A 78 22.83 29.84 10.59
CA SER A 78 23.73 28.77 10.14
C SER A 78 23.56 27.48 10.96
N LEU A 79 23.39 27.58 12.28
CA LEU A 79 23.18 26.40 13.13
C LEU A 79 21.78 25.79 12.92
N ASN A 80 20.75 26.62 12.75
CA ASN A 80 19.39 26.16 12.47
C ASN A 80 19.33 25.39 11.15
N THR A 81 19.99 25.89 10.11
CA THR A 81 20.05 25.16 8.82
C THR A 81 20.78 23.82 8.94
N GLU A 82 21.84 23.73 9.75
CA GLU A 82 22.50 22.44 10.03
C GLU A 82 21.57 21.51 10.83
N LEU A 83 20.85 22.04 11.82
CA LEU A 83 19.90 21.29 12.62
C LEU A 83 18.79 20.72 11.74
N ASP A 84 18.20 21.53 10.85
CA ASP A 84 17.16 21.09 9.92
C ASP A 84 17.66 19.98 8.99
N LYS A 85 18.89 20.10 8.49
CA LYS A 85 19.51 19.03 7.68
C LYS A 85 19.64 17.73 8.47
N LYS A 86 20.18 17.79 9.69
CA LYS A 86 20.35 16.62 10.55
C LYS A 86 19.01 16.02 10.95
N ASN A 87 17.99 16.85 11.19
CA ASN A 87 16.64 16.39 11.49
C ASN A 87 16.02 15.67 10.29
N GLY A 88 16.24 16.17 9.07
CA GLY A 88 15.87 15.48 7.83
C GLY A 88 16.55 14.11 7.69
N GLU A 89 17.85 14.02 7.99
CA GLU A 89 18.60 12.76 7.99
C GLU A 89 18.02 11.76 9.02
N ILE A 90 17.71 12.22 10.24
CA ILE A 90 17.09 11.39 11.28
C ILE A 90 15.74 10.85 10.84
N LEU A 91 14.88 11.69 10.24
CA LEU A 91 13.57 11.27 9.75
C LEU A 91 13.70 10.24 8.62
N SER A 92 14.67 10.42 7.72
CA SER A 92 14.94 9.45 6.65
C SER A 92 15.40 8.10 7.21
N LEU A 93 16.27 8.13 8.23
CA LEU A 93 16.77 6.92 8.89
C LEU A 93 15.65 6.21 9.65
N GLN A 94 14.81 6.96 10.36
CA GLN A 94 13.64 6.42 11.06
C GLN A 94 12.69 5.72 10.09
N LYS A 95 12.44 6.31 8.92
CA LYS A 95 11.62 5.69 7.88
C LYS A 95 12.25 4.38 7.40
N SER A 96 13.53 4.40 7.03
CA SER A 96 14.25 3.21 6.59
C SER A 96 14.26 2.09 7.63
N LEU A 97 14.40 2.43 8.92
CA LEU A 97 14.33 1.45 10.01
C LEU A 97 12.95 0.82 10.15
N LYS A 98 11.88 1.61 10.04
CA LYS A 98 10.51 1.07 10.04
C LYS A 98 10.27 0.16 8.85
N ASP A 99 10.73 0.56 7.66
CA ASP A 99 10.60 -0.27 6.46
C ASP A 99 11.36 -1.59 6.64
N ALA A 100 12.60 -1.54 7.15
CA ALA A 100 13.38 -2.74 7.46
C ALA A 100 12.71 -3.65 8.50
N GLU A 101 12.11 -3.07 9.55
CA GLU A 101 11.34 -3.80 10.56
C GLU A 101 10.16 -4.57 9.94
N THR A 102 9.39 -3.91 9.05
CA THR A 102 8.26 -4.56 8.39
C THR A 102 8.70 -5.72 7.48
N VAL A 103 9.77 -5.54 6.72
CA VAL A 103 10.33 -6.59 5.86
C VAL A 103 10.85 -7.76 6.69
N LEU A 104 11.51 -7.47 7.81
CA LEU A 104 12.00 -8.50 8.72
C LEU A 104 10.85 -9.27 9.37
N ALA A 105 9.80 -8.59 9.83
CA ALA A 105 8.63 -9.23 10.42
C ALA A 105 7.93 -10.16 9.43
N SER A 106 7.76 -9.72 8.17
CA SER A 106 7.21 -10.54 7.09
C SER A 106 8.09 -11.76 6.80
N SER A 107 9.39 -11.54 6.65
CA SER A 107 10.36 -12.62 6.37
C SER A 107 10.40 -13.67 7.49
N VAL A 108 10.31 -13.24 8.75
CA VAL A 108 10.24 -14.14 9.91
C VAL A 108 8.93 -14.94 9.91
N PHE A 109 7.81 -14.31 9.56
CA PHE A 109 6.53 -15.00 9.45
C PHE A 109 6.58 -16.08 8.36
N ASP A 110 7.08 -15.75 7.17
CA ASP A 110 7.23 -16.69 6.06
C ASP A 110 8.21 -17.82 6.39
N ALA A 111 9.31 -17.52 7.06
CA ALA A 111 10.26 -18.53 7.53
C ALA A 111 9.60 -19.50 8.53
N LYS A 112 8.80 -19.00 9.48
CA LYS A 112 8.04 -19.84 10.42
C LYS A 112 7.02 -20.71 9.71
N LYS A 113 6.29 -20.16 8.73
CA LYS A 113 5.34 -20.90 7.90
C LYS A 113 6.04 -22.01 7.10
N LYS A 114 7.19 -21.71 6.50
CA LYS A 114 8.00 -22.70 5.77
C LYS A 114 8.52 -23.80 6.69
N LEU A 115 8.99 -23.45 7.89
CA LEU A 115 9.43 -24.42 8.90
C LEU A 115 8.28 -25.34 9.34
N ALA A 116 7.09 -24.81 9.55
CA ALA A 116 5.90 -25.64 9.84
C ALA A 116 5.57 -26.59 8.68
N SER A 117 5.67 -26.13 7.43
CA SER A 117 5.49 -26.97 6.25
C SER A 117 6.54 -28.07 6.14
N ILE A 118 7.81 -27.78 6.47
CA ILE A 118 8.88 -28.76 6.47
C ILE A 118 8.61 -29.83 7.52
N LYS A 119 8.27 -29.45 8.76
CA LYS A 119 7.91 -30.41 9.82
C LYS A 119 6.75 -31.32 9.41
N LYS A 120 5.70 -30.77 8.80
CA LYS A 120 4.58 -31.55 8.26
C LYS A 120 5.00 -32.52 7.14
N ALA A 121 5.98 -32.12 6.31
CA ALA A 121 6.52 -32.98 5.27
C ALA A 121 7.45 -34.07 5.83
N GLU A 122 8.22 -33.77 6.87
CA GLU A 122 9.04 -34.75 7.60
C GLU A 122 8.18 -35.82 8.28
N GLU A 123 7.07 -35.43 8.93
CA GLU A 123 6.09 -36.37 9.49
C GLU A 123 5.50 -37.32 8.43
N LYS A 124 5.39 -36.84 7.18
CA LYS A 124 4.88 -37.59 6.03
C LYS A 124 5.98 -37.84 5.01
N ALA A 125 7.18 -38.17 5.46
CA ALA A 125 8.29 -38.44 4.57
C ALA A 125 7.95 -39.63 3.66
N VAL A 126 7.82 -39.36 2.36
CA VAL A 126 7.62 -40.38 1.34
C VAL A 126 9.00 -40.85 0.87
N THR A 127 9.20 -42.17 0.79
CA THR A 127 10.46 -42.72 0.28
C THR A 127 10.59 -42.40 -1.22
N ALA A 128 11.82 -42.13 -1.68
CA ALA A 128 12.06 -41.87 -3.10
C ALA A 128 11.63 -43.06 -3.97
N GLU A 129 11.76 -44.29 -3.46
CA GLU A 129 11.32 -45.51 -4.14
C GLU A 129 9.80 -45.55 -4.34
N ASP A 130 9.00 -45.16 -3.33
CA ASP A 130 7.54 -45.09 -3.48
C ASP A 130 7.13 -44.04 -4.49
N LEU A 131 7.83 -42.90 -4.51
CA LEU A 131 7.58 -41.86 -5.51
C LEU A 131 7.90 -42.35 -6.93
N ILE A 132 9.02 -43.06 -7.11
CA ILE A 132 9.40 -43.64 -8.41
C ILE A 132 8.41 -44.74 -8.84
N ARG A 133 8.01 -45.64 -7.93
CA ARG A 133 7.01 -46.68 -8.21
C ARG A 133 5.66 -46.08 -8.60
N PHE A 134 5.22 -45.06 -7.86
CA PHE A 134 3.95 -44.38 -8.14
C PHE A 134 4.02 -43.59 -9.45
N ALA A 135 5.11 -42.87 -9.71
CA ALA A 135 5.36 -42.16 -10.97
C ALA A 135 5.34 -43.13 -12.17
N HIS A 136 6.04 -44.26 -12.07
CA HIS A 136 5.99 -45.29 -13.11
C HIS A 136 4.58 -45.82 -13.30
N ARG A 137 3.84 -46.07 -12.21
CA ARG A 137 2.44 -46.54 -12.28
C ARG A 137 1.55 -45.54 -13.01
N ILE A 138 1.58 -44.25 -12.69
CA ILE A 138 0.76 -43.23 -13.37
C ILE A 138 1.20 -42.99 -14.82
N SER A 139 2.51 -43.08 -15.12
CA SER A 139 3.03 -42.97 -16.49
C SER A 139 2.65 -44.18 -17.34
N SER A 140 2.72 -45.39 -16.78
CA SER A 140 2.35 -46.63 -17.48
C SER A 140 0.83 -46.75 -17.69
N SER A 141 0.02 -46.25 -16.75
CA SER A 141 -1.44 -46.28 -16.85
C SER A 141 -2.04 -45.16 -17.70
N GLY A 142 -1.22 -44.26 -18.27
CA GLY A 142 -1.69 -43.21 -19.19
C GLY A 142 -2.72 -42.23 -18.62
N ALA A 143 -2.84 -42.15 -17.28
CA ALA A 143 -3.95 -41.47 -16.59
C ALA A 143 -3.64 -40.02 -16.21
N VAL A 144 -2.47 -39.49 -16.59
CA VAL A 144 -2.02 -38.15 -16.19
C VAL A 144 -2.52 -37.07 -17.14
N ALA A 145 -2.55 -37.35 -18.45
CA ALA A 145 -3.02 -36.42 -19.47
C ALA A 145 -3.44 -37.18 -20.74
N ALA A 146 -4.42 -36.65 -21.47
CA ALA A 146 -4.80 -37.17 -22.78
C ALA A 146 -3.60 -37.04 -23.74
N PRO A 147 -3.12 -38.13 -24.37
CA PRO A 147 -2.10 -38.03 -25.40
C PRO A 147 -2.55 -37.08 -26.54
N PRO A 148 -1.65 -36.32 -27.18
CA PRO A 148 -2.02 -35.37 -28.26
C PRO A 148 -2.75 -36.02 -29.45
N THR A 149 -2.64 -37.34 -29.61
CA THR A 149 -3.30 -38.13 -30.66
C THR A 149 -4.57 -38.85 -30.17
N TRP A 150 -5.04 -38.57 -28.96
CA TRP A 150 -6.23 -39.22 -28.41
C TRP A 150 -7.50 -38.69 -29.07
N ALA A 151 -8.27 -39.59 -29.68
CA ALA A 151 -9.56 -39.30 -30.27
C ALA A 151 -10.67 -40.17 -29.63
N PRO A 152 -11.93 -39.69 -29.59
CA PRO A 152 -13.08 -40.49 -29.15
C PRO A 152 -13.24 -41.73 -30.04
N GLY A 153 -12.72 -42.87 -29.60
CA GLY A 153 -12.71 -44.11 -30.37
C GLY A 153 -11.48 -44.99 -30.11
N ASP A 154 -10.36 -44.42 -29.66
CA ASP A 154 -9.16 -45.19 -29.32
C ASP A 154 -9.36 -45.95 -27.99
N PRO A 155 -9.41 -47.29 -28.00
CA PRO A 155 -9.71 -48.10 -26.81
C PRO A 155 -8.55 -48.14 -25.80
N SER A 156 -7.32 -47.85 -26.21
CA SER A 156 -6.11 -48.28 -25.46
C SER A 156 -5.42 -47.20 -24.63
N ARG A 157 -5.76 -45.91 -24.83
CA ARG A 157 -5.04 -44.77 -24.24
C ARG A 157 -5.98 -43.71 -23.67
N ARG A 158 -6.94 -44.12 -22.84
CA ARG A 158 -7.95 -43.22 -22.27
C ARG A 158 -7.45 -42.61 -20.95
N PRO A 159 -7.58 -41.29 -20.74
CA PRO A 159 -7.15 -40.64 -19.51
C PRO A 159 -8.15 -40.79 -18.35
N TYR A 160 -9.28 -41.46 -18.56
CA TYR A 160 -10.35 -41.67 -17.57
C TYR A 160 -10.90 -43.11 -17.66
N PRO A 161 -11.46 -43.65 -16.55
CA PRO A 161 -12.05 -44.99 -16.53
C PRO A 161 -13.31 -45.07 -17.40
N THR A 162 -13.51 -46.19 -18.11
CA THR A 162 -14.68 -46.43 -18.95
C THR A 162 -15.87 -46.94 -18.12
N ASP A 163 -17.11 -46.79 -18.60
CA ASP A 163 -18.31 -47.36 -17.94
C ASP A 163 -18.17 -48.87 -17.68
N THR A 164 -17.55 -49.60 -18.61
CA THR A 164 -17.21 -51.02 -18.43
C THR A 164 -16.23 -51.24 -17.29
N ASP A 165 -15.17 -50.44 -17.18
CA ASP A 165 -14.18 -50.53 -16.09
C ASP A 165 -14.84 -50.20 -14.73
N MET A 166 -15.74 -49.22 -14.72
CA MET A 166 -16.52 -48.84 -13.54
C MET A 166 -17.49 -49.94 -13.11
N ARG A 167 -18.20 -50.58 -14.06
CA ARG A 167 -19.10 -51.73 -13.81
C ARG A 167 -18.36 -52.99 -13.37
N GLN A 168 -17.12 -53.17 -13.82
CA GLN A 168 -16.27 -54.28 -13.39
C GLN A 168 -15.58 -54.02 -12.04
N GLY A 169 -15.65 -52.77 -11.55
CA GLY A 169 -15.11 -52.34 -10.27
C GLY A 169 -15.78 -53.03 -9.07
N LEU A 170 -15.06 -53.03 -7.95
CA LEU A 170 -15.52 -53.64 -6.70
C LEU A 170 -16.85 -53.02 -6.22
N MET A 171 -16.98 -51.70 -6.33
CA MET A 171 -18.20 -50.96 -5.93
C MET A 171 -19.45 -51.41 -6.70
N ALA A 172 -19.32 -51.69 -8.00
CA ALA A 172 -20.44 -52.15 -8.82
C ALA A 172 -20.83 -53.61 -8.48
N LYS A 173 -19.83 -54.47 -8.24
CA LYS A 173 -20.05 -55.86 -7.82
C LYS A 173 -20.71 -55.97 -6.44
N ASP A 174 -20.32 -55.11 -5.50
CA ASP A 174 -20.92 -55.07 -4.17
C ASP A 174 -22.37 -54.58 -4.22
N PHE A 175 -22.66 -53.61 -5.11
CA PHE A 175 -24.02 -53.17 -5.38
C PHE A 175 -24.88 -54.28 -6.01
N ASP A 176 -24.33 -55.04 -6.97
CA ASP A 176 -25.05 -56.16 -7.57
C ASP A 176 -25.29 -57.31 -6.59
N LYS A 177 -24.33 -57.62 -5.70
CA LYS A 177 -24.53 -58.59 -4.60
C LYS A 177 -25.59 -58.14 -3.61
N LEU A 178 -25.60 -56.86 -3.25
CA LEU A 178 -26.63 -56.28 -2.39
C LEU A 178 -28.01 -56.37 -3.06
N ARG A 179 -28.07 -56.11 -4.37
CA ARG A 179 -29.28 -56.23 -5.19
C ARG A 179 -29.75 -57.69 -5.24
N GLU A 180 -28.88 -58.64 -5.50
CA GLU A 180 -29.21 -60.07 -5.55
C GLU A 180 -29.69 -60.62 -4.19
N THR A 181 -29.08 -60.16 -3.09
CA THR A 181 -29.51 -60.49 -1.72
C THR A 181 -30.92 -59.95 -1.41
N MET A 182 -31.25 -58.76 -1.90
CA MET A 182 -32.60 -58.16 -1.77
C MET A 182 -33.64 -58.87 -2.65
N LEU A 183 -33.28 -59.34 -3.85
CA LEU A 183 -34.19 -60.10 -4.71
C LEU A 183 -34.48 -61.50 -4.14
N ASN A 184 -33.50 -62.20 -3.59
CA ASN A 184 -33.68 -63.55 -3.03
C ASN A 184 -34.54 -63.60 -1.75
N GLN A 185 -34.68 -62.51 -0.99
CA GLN A 185 -35.62 -62.46 0.15
C GLN A 185 -37.09 -62.41 -0.29
N THR A 186 -37.37 -61.99 -1.52
CA THR A 186 -38.75 -61.89 -2.04
C THR A 186 -39.27 -63.23 -2.59
N SER A 187 -38.42 -64.23 -2.79
CA SER A 187 -38.79 -65.51 -3.41
C SER A 187 -39.11 -66.64 -2.42
N HIS A 188 -39.26 -66.38 -1.12
CA HIS A 188 -39.66 -67.39 -0.11
C HIS A 188 -41.11 -67.30 0.36
N SER A 189 -41.96 -66.55 -0.35
CA SER A 189 -43.39 -66.47 -0.04
C SER A 189 -44.25 -66.52 -1.30
N GLN A 190 -44.27 -67.66 -1.99
CA GLN A 190 -45.50 -68.21 -2.62
C GLN A 190 -45.23 -69.54 -3.32
N ALA A 191 -45.66 -70.63 -2.69
CA ALA A 191 -46.02 -71.86 -3.37
C ALA A 191 -47.47 -72.17 -3.01
N SER A 192 -48.40 -72.06 -3.97
CA SER A 192 -49.67 -72.83 -4.07
C SER A 192 -50.49 -72.41 -5.31
N GLN A 193 -50.61 -73.35 -6.27
CA GLN A 193 -51.72 -73.70 -7.21
C GLN A 193 -52.86 -72.67 -7.46
N SER A 194 -53.38 -72.38 -8.66
CA SER A 194 -53.91 -73.29 -9.71
C SER A 194 -54.44 -72.53 -10.95
N THR A 195 -54.29 -73.16 -12.14
CA THR A 195 -55.11 -73.14 -13.39
C THR A 195 -55.31 -71.87 -14.26
N PRO A 196 -55.55 -72.05 -15.59
CA PRO A 196 -55.29 -71.04 -16.63
C PRO A 196 -56.58 -70.38 -17.16
N VAL A 197 -56.53 -69.06 -17.44
CA VAL A 197 -57.56 -68.38 -18.23
C VAL A 197 -56.93 -67.32 -19.14
N THR A 198 -57.41 -67.36 -20.37
CA THR A 198 -57.14 -66.55 -21.55
C THR A 198 -57.34 -65.03 -21.34
N THR A 199 -56.55 -64.25 -22.07
CA THR A 199 -56.52 -62.78 -22.23
C THR A 199 -57.88 -62.06 -22.23
N PRO A 200 -57.90 -60.78 -21.81
CA PRO A 200 -57.99 -59.72 -22.82
C PRO A 200 -56.97 -58.59 -22.62
N LEU A 201 -56.70 -57.89 -23.73
CA LEU A 201 -55.86 -56.69 -23.81
C LEU A 201 -56.39 -55.54 -22.94
N SER A 202 -55.48 -54.81 -22.31
CA SER A 202 -55.66 -53.40 -21.91
C SER A 202 -54.29 -52.74 -21.71
N ASP A 203 -54.04 -51.67 -22.47
CA ASP A 203 -52.94 -50.74 -22.28
C ASP A 203 -52.87 -50.22 -20.84
N SER A 204 -51.69 -50.27 -20.21
CA SER A 204 -51.35 -49.34 -19.14
C SER A 204 -49.84 -49.16 -18.99
N GLN A 205 -49.43 -47.96 -19.35
CA GLN A 205 -48.21 -47.22 -19.02
C GLN A 205 -47.50 -47.68 -17.72
N ASN A 206 -46.21 -48.01 -17.82
CA ASN A 206 -45.27 -47.69 -16.74
C ASN A 206 -43.85 -47.46 -17.26
N THR A 207 -43.63 -46.23 -17.72
CA THR A 207 -42.30 -45.62 -17.85
C THR A 207 -41.84 -45.12 -16.46
N GLY A 208 -40.86 -45.79 -15.86
CA GLY A 208 -40.12 -45.30 -14.68
C GLY A 208 -38.61 -45.50 -14.91
N LEU A 209 -37.93 -44.61 -15.64
CA LEU A 209 -37.19 -43.44 -15.14
C LEU A 209 -36.17 -43.74 -14.03
N TYR A 210 -34.91 -43.94 -14.42
CA TYR A 210 -33.74 -43.33 -13.76
C TYR A 210 -32.75 -42.89 -14.85
N SER A 211 -32.98 -41.68 -15.36
CA SER A 211 -32.01 -40.94 -16.18
C SER A 211 -31.08 -40.17 -15.24
N TYR A 212 -29.83 -40.57 -15.13
CA TYR A 212 -28.78 -39.68 -14.64
C TYR A 212 -28.30 -38.83 -15.81
N SER A 213 -28.95 -37.68 -16.00
CA SER A 213 -28.44 -36.61 -16.86
C SER A 213 -27.41 -35.80 -16.06
N PHE A 214 -26.13 -35.92 -16.40
CA PHE A 214 -25.15 -34.91 -16.03
C PHE A 214 -25.31 -33.73 -17.01
N GLN A 215 -26.10 -32.73 -16.60
CA GLN A 215 -26.11 -31.45 -17.30
C GLN A 215 -24.86 -30.67 -16.87
N ALA A 216 -23.78 -30.81 -17.66
CA ALA A 216 -22.70 -29.85 -17.64
C ALA A 216 -23.26 -28.53 -18.20
N GLN A 217 -23.63 -27.60 -17.31
CA GLN A 217 -23.79 -26.21 -17.71
C GLN A 217 -22.39 -25.68 -18.04
N SER A 218 -22.02 -25.78 -19.31
CA SER A 218 -20.94 -24.99 -19.89
C SER A 218 -21.41 -23.54 -19.96
N ALA A 219 -21.15 -22.78 -18.90
CA ALA A 219 -21.11 -21.33 -18.98
C ALA A 219 -19.83 -20.95 -19.75
N LEU A 220 -19.95 -20.86 -21.07
CA LEU A 220 -19.04 -20.05 -21.88
C LEU A 220 -19.39 -18.60 -21.57
N ASP A 221 -18.58 -17.95 -20.73
CA ASP A 221 -18.65 -16.49 -20.60
C ASP A 221 -17.53 -15.89 -21.46
N THR A 222 -17.96 -15.27 -22.55
CA THR A 222 -17.15 -14.53 -23.52
C THR A 222 -17.16 -13.07 -23.05
N PRO A 223 -16.01 -12.39 -22.84
CA PRO A 223 -16.07 -10.99 -22.46
C PRO A 223 -16.22 -10.15 -23.73
N ASN A 224 -17.44 -9.67 -24.00
CA ASN A 224 -17.64 -8.56 -24.92
C ASN A 224 -18.18 -7.34 -24.15
N PHE A 225 -17.37 -6.30 -24.25
CA PHE A 225 -17.48 -4.97 -23.67
C PHE A 225 -18.70 -4.22 -24.26
N MET A 226 -19.56 -3.61 -23.43
CA MET A 226 -20.17 -2.28 -23.64
C MET A 226 -21.24 -1.89 -22.60
N SER A 227 -20.89 -0.88 -21.80
CA SER A 227 -21.64 0.31 -21.36
C SER A 227 -23.19 0.32 -21.30
N ALA A 228 -23.76 0.58 -20.12
CA ALA A 228 -24.58 1.78 -19.84
C ALA A 228 -25.20 1.79 -18.41
N THR A 229 -24.66 2.67 -17.57
CA THR A 229 -25.31 3.56 -16.57
C THR A 229 -26.76 3.30 -16.12
N ARG A 230 -27.00 3.08 -14.80
CA ARG A 230 -27.91 3.93 -13.98
C ARG A 230 -27.83 3.67 -12.45
N ASN A 231 -27.33 4.70 -11.76
CA ASN A 231 -27.58 5.23 -10.41
C ASN A 231 -28.23 4.37 -9.29
N HIS A 232 -27.51 4.18 -8.18
CA HIS A 232 -27.99 4.47 -6.81
C HIS A 232 -26.83 4.58 -5.78
N PRO A 233 -27.03 5.28 -4.63
CA PRO A 233 -25.99 6.11 -4.00
C PRO A 233 -25.17 5.44 -2.88
N MET A 234 -23.96 5.99 -2.76
CA MET A 234 -22.94 5.97 -1.70
C MET A 234 -23.38 5.47 -0.29
N ASN A 235 -22.68 4.44 0.19
CA ASN A 235 -22.27 4.37 1.60
C ASN A 235 -20.80 3.91 1.70
N ILE A 236 -20.06 4.66 2.49
CA ILE A 236 -18.61 4.71 2.63
C ILE A 236 -18.14 3.59 3.56
N LYS A 237 -17.21 2.73 3.11
CA LYS A 237 -16.04 2.25 3.90
C LYS A 237 -15.11 1.34 3.09
N GLN A 238 -13.95 1.92 2.77
CA GLN A 238 -12.59 1.35 2.74
C GLN A 238 -12.41 -0.15 2.41
N SER A 239 -11.82 -0.41 1.24
CA SER A 239 -10.75 -1.42 1.07
C SER A 239 -9.91 -1.03 -0.15
N ASN A 240 -8.71 -0.52 0.12
CA ASN A 240 -7.64 -0.37 -0.86
C ASN A 240 -6.89 -1.70 -0.91
N ASP A 241 -6.80 -2.31 -2.10
CA ASP A 241 -5.80 -3.35 -2.34
C ASP A 241 -5.31 -3.33 -3.79
N VAL A 242 -3.98 -3.34 -3.89
CA VAL A 242 -3.11 -3.78 -5.00
C VAL A 242 -2.98 -2.86 -6.25
N GLU A 243 -1.90 -2.07 -6.24
CA GLU A 243 -1.27 -1.47 -7.42
C GLU A 243 -0.70 -2.55 -8.36
N ILE A 244 -1.10 -2.51 -9.63
CA ILE A 244 -0.47 -3.28 -10.72
C ILE A 244 0.36 -2.30 -11.56
N MET A 245 1.60 -2.71 -11.80
CA MET A 245 2.67 -1.97 -12.44
C MET A 245 2.41 -1.58 -13.91
N SER A 246 3.06 -0.47 -14.29
CA SER A 246 3.50 -0.10 -15.65
C SER A 246 2.53 0.69 -16.53
N GLN A 247 2.65 2.02 -16.48
CA GLN A 247 2.75 2.82 -17.72
C GLN A 247 4.00 3.69 -17.66
N SER A 248 4.91 3.33 -18.54
CA SER A 248 6.20 3.94 -18.82
C SER A 248 6.01 5.16 -19.69
N ASP A 249 6.17 6.35 -19.09
CA ASP A 249 6.40 7.60 -19.81
C ASP A 249 7.62 8.30 -19.18
N THR A 250 8.81 7.99 -19.68
CA THR A 250 9.97 8.89 -19.55
C THR A 250 10.67 9.00 -20.90
N SER A 251 10.47 10.16 -21.51
CA SER A 251 11.28 10.71 -22.59
C SER A 251 12.75 10.81 -22.15
N SER A 252 13.67 10.34 -22.98
CA SER A 252 15.09 10.67 -22.87
C SER A 252 15.58 11.21 -24.21
N SER A 253 16.08 12.43 -24.15
CA SER A 253 16.70 13.20 -25.22
C SER A 253 18.17 13.45 -24.87
N SER A 254 19.08 13.27 -25.85
CA SER A 254 20.46 13.81 -25.94
C SER A 254 21.50 13.26 -24.95
N SER A 255 22.78 13.00 -25.26
CA SER A 255 23.64 13.40 -26.39
C SER A 255 24.74 12.37 -26.67
N SER A 256 25.28 12.43 -27.89
CA SER A 256 26.54 11.86 -28.36
C SER A 256 27.74 12.25 -27.48
N ASP A 257 28.71 11.34 -27.34
CA ASP A 257 30.13 11.73 -27.24
C ASP A 257 31.05 10.60 -27.78
N GLU A 258 32.13 11.04 -28.41
CA GLU A 258 33.08 10.28 -29.23
C GLU A 258 34.19 9.63 -28.38
N GLN A 259 34.62 8.41 -28.75
CA GLN A 259 36.02 7.95 -28.68
C GLN A 259 36.22 6.64 -29.45
#